data_AF-A0AA39JLH7-F1
#
_entry.id   AF-A0AA39JLH7-F1
#
_cell.length_a   1.000
_cell.length_b   1.000
_cell.length_c   1.000
_cell.angle_alpha   90.00
_cell.angle_beta   90.00
_cell.angle_gamma   90.00
#
_symmetry.space_group_name_H-M   'P 1'
#
loop_
_entity.id
_entity.type
_entity.pdbx_description
1 polymer ?
#
loop_
_entity_poly.entity_id
_entity_poly.type
_entity_poly.pdbx_seq_one_letter_code
_entity_poly.pdbx_strand_id
1 'polypeptide(L)'
;MFFRTVSVATLVTISIANTTVRRSEVTALQDAFNNITPTWYAIQVNYEAFSANVDIDHATAVTDAVRTLGLQVQDALKAIPDHVMSDTDGKWACDTYSGGDADRQFWKNMIPLKDDFQTVNFTSTVCQVFRNLVAISVPFDRKFLAAVPAKYKVCIEKYYHTAVKEVGKVAATYCSEE
;
A
#
# COMPACT_ATOMS: atom_id res chain seq x y z
N MET A 1 -24.54 54.06 10.69
CA MET A 1 -24.20 52.74 11.28
C MET A 1 -24.95 51.70 10.47
N PHE A 2 -24.38 51.31 9.32
CA PHE A 2 -23.69 50.03 9.10
C PHE A 2 -24.62 48.82 8.94
N PHE A 3 -24.76 48.42 7.68
CA PHE A 3 -24.97 47.09 7.11
C PHE A 3 -24.91 45.89 8.07
N ARG A 4 -25.81 44.92 7.89
CA ARG A 4 -25.49 43.57 7.34
C ARG A 4 -26.67 42.62 7.56
N THR A 5 -27.24 42.13 6.46
CA THR A 5 -27.54 40.71 6.24
C THR A 5 -27.93 40.56 4.77
N VAL A 6 -26.92 40.26 3.95
CA VAL A 6 -27.09 39.88 2.55
C VAL A 6 -27.45 38.39 2.54
N SER A 7 -28.66 38.07 2.07
CA SER A 7 -29.17 36.73 1.77
C SER A 7 -30.53 36.96 1.12
N VAL A 8 -30.90 36.48 -0.06
CA VAL A 8 -30.41 35.44 -0.97
C VAL A 8 -30.98 35.83 -2.35
N ALA A 9 -30.14 36.06 -3.35
CA ALA A 9 -30.58 36.04 -4.76
C ALA A 9 -29.37 36.09 -5.71
N THR A 10 -28.35 35.27 -5.46
CA THR A 10 -27.39 34.97 -6.52
C THR A 10 -28.06 33.93 -7.39
N LEU A 11 -28.54 34.38 -8.55
CA LEU A 11 -28.82 33.54 -9.72
C LEU A 11 -27.64 32.60 -9.93
N VAL A 12 -27.77 31.37 -9.46
CA VAL A 12 -26.94 30.26 -9.91
C VAL A 12 -27.45 29.96 -11.31
N THR A 13 -26.85 30.61 -12.30
CA THR A 13 -26.82 30.08 -13.65
C THR A 13 -26.15 28.71 -13.56
N ILE A 14 -26.97 27.66 -13.54
CA ILE A 14 -26.53 26.28 -13.67
C ILE A 14 -26.01 26.16 -15.10
N SER A 15 -24.72 26.43 -15.27
CA SER A 15 -23.97 25.95 -16.41
C SER A 15 -23.89 24.44 -16.25
N ILE A 16 -24.84 23.72 -16.87
CA ILE A 16 -24.73 22.29 -17.13
C ILE A 16 -23.61 22.13 -18.18
N ALA A 17 -22.37 22.32 -17.74
CA ALA A 17 -21.20 21.91 -18.51
C ALA A 17 -21.04 20.41 -18.28
N ASN A 18 -21.85 19.63 -19.00
CA ASN A 18 -21.59 18.27 -19.45
C ASN A 18 -20.46 17.53 -18.68
N THR A 19 -20.67 17.24 -17.40
CA THR A 19 -19.72 16.46 -16.60
C THR A 19 -19.98 14.99 -16.85
N THR A 20 -19.63 14.52 -18.05
CA THR A 20 -19.08 13.19 -18.16
C THR A 20 -17.79 13.22 -17.33
N VAL A 21 -17.91 12.98 -16.01
CA VAL A 21 -16.75 12.63 -15.18
C VAL A 21 -16.21 11.36 -15.83
N ARG A 22 -15.23 11.54 -16.72
CA ARG A 22 -14.60 10.44 -17.44
C ARG A 22 -14.02 9.55 -16.35
N ARG A 23 -14.67 8.39 -16.13
CA ARG A 23 -14.20 7.40 -15.17
C ARG A 23 -12.72 7.16 -15.49
N SER A 24 -11.86 7.36 -14.51
CA SER A 24 -10.43 7.12 -14.68
C SER A 24 -10.25 5.70 -15.22
N GLU A 25 -9.37 5.53 -16.20
CA GLU A 25 -9.06 4.21 -16.73
C GLU A 25 -8.38 3.31 -15.69
N VAL A 26 -7.92 3.91 -14.58
CA VAL A 26 -7.30 3.21 -13.45
C VAL A 26 -8.19 3.14 -12.21
N THR A 27 -9.51 3.29 -12.33
CA THR A 27 -10.43 3.14 -11.17
C THR A 27 -10.24 1.80 -10.45
N ALA A 28 -10.05 0.69 -11.18
CA ALA A 28 -9.79 -0.61 -10.54
C ALA A 28 -8.49 -0.63 -9.73
N LEU A 29 -7.46 0.08 -10.19
CA LEU A 29 -6.20 0.22 -9.48
C LEU A 29 -6.38 1.12 -8.25
N GLN A 30 -7.10 2.23 -8.37
CA GLN A 30 -7.45 3.12 -7.26
C GLN A 30 -8.21 2.36 -6.15
N ASP A 31 -9.21 1.56 -6.53
CA ASP A 31 -9.96 0.73 -5.60
C ASP A 31 -9.07 -0.32 -4.93
N ALA A 32 -8.13 -0.93 -5.67
CA ALA A 32 -7.17 -1.86 -5.10
C ALA A 32 -6.26 -1.20 -4.04
N PHE A 33 -5.77 0.02 -4.29
CA PHE A 33 -4.99 0.79 -3.31
C PHE A 33 -5.82 1.14 -2.07
N ASN A 34 -7.07 1.55 -2.24
CA ASN A 34 -7.98 1.83 -1.12
C ASN A 34 -8.21 0.59 -0.25
N ASN A 35 -8.24 -0.60 -0.85
CA ASN A 35 -8.39 -1.87 -0.13
C ASN A 35 -7.12 -2.30 0.63
N ILE A 36 -5.93 -1.85 0.21
CA ILE A 36 -4.66 -2.14 0.87
C ILE A 36 -4.54 -1.38 2.20
N THR A 37 -4.99 -0.12 2.26
CA THR A 37 -4.89 0.72 3.45
C THR A 37 -5.42 0.08 4.75
N PRO A 38 -6.66 -0.48 4.81
CA PRO A 38 -7.15 -1.13 6.02
C PRO A 38 -6.35 -2.37 6.39
N THR A 39 -5.86 -3.14 5.41
CA THR A 39 -4.97 -4.29 5.66
C THR A 39 -3.65 -3.84 6.28
N TRP A 40 -3.12 -2.70 5.84
CA TRP A 40 -1.90 -2.13 6.41
C TRP A 40 -2.05 -1.81 7.90
N TYR A 41 -3.17 -1.17 8.27
CA TYR A 41 -3.51 -0.94 9.68
C TYR A 41 -3.74 -2.24 10.46
N ALA A 42 -4.36 -3.26 9.84
CA ALA A 42 -4.56 -4.55 10.48
C ALA A 42 -3.23 -5.25 10.80
N ILE A 43 -2.25 -5.21 9.89
CA ILE A 43 -0.91 -5.76 10.18
C ILE A 43 -0.26 -4.97 11.32
N GLN A 44 -0.41 -3.64 11.33
CA GLN A 44 0.08 -2.79 12.43
C GLN A 44 -0.49 -3.21 13.78
N VAL A 45 -1.82 -3.29 13.90
CA VAL A 45 -2.48 -3.69 15.15
C VAL A 45 -2.10 -5.12 15.54
N ASN A 46 -2.06 -6.06 14.59
CA ASN A 46 -1.75 -7.44 14.87
C ASN A 46 -0.30 -7.64 15.32
N TYR A 47 0.68 -6.91 14.76
CA TYR A 47 2.08 -7.04 15.20
C TYR A 47 2.25 -6.49 16.62
N GLU A 48 1.59 -5.37 16.95
CA GLU A 48 1.67 -4.79 18.29
C GLU A 48 1.05 -5.74 19.33
N ALA A 49 -0.09 -6.35 18.99
CA ALA A 49 -0.72 -7.35 19.83
C ALA A 49 0.16 -8.60 20.02
N PHE A 50 0.80 -9.09 18.96
CA PHE A 50 1.72 -10.24 19.03
C PHE A 50 2.98 -9.92 19.85
N SER A 51 3.57 -8.74 19.67
CA SER A 51 4.74 -8.32 20.45
C SER A 51 4.41 -8.19 21.94
N ALA A 52 3.17 -7.84 22.28
CA ALA A 52 2.71 -7.82 23.67
C ALA A 52 2.34 -9.21 24.21
N ASN A 53 1.89 -10.14 23.36
CA ASN A 53 1.43 -11.48 23.72
C ASN A 53 1.93 -12.51 22.70
N VAL A 54 3.08 -13.11 23.00
CA VAL A 54 3.74 -14.08 22.11
C VAL A 54 3.02 -15.42 22.18
N ASP A 55 2.02 -15.61 21.32
CA ASP A 55 1.28 -16.86 21.14
C ASP A 55 0.94 -17.14 19.67
N ILE A 56 0.43 -18.35 19.42
CA ILE A 56 0.16 -18.84 18.07
C ILE A 56 -1.00 -18.12 17.38
N ASP A 57 -1.99 -17.64 18.14
CA ASP A 57 -3.19 -16.99 17.59
C ASP A 57 -2.81 -15.61 17.05
N HIS A 58 -2.05 -14.83 17.84
CA HIS A 58 -1.55 -13.54 17.41
C HIS A 58 -0.52 -13.65 16.28
N ALA A 59 0.38 -14.64 16.33
CA ALA A 59 1.30 -14.93 15.23
C ALA A 59 0.55 -15.23 13.92
N THR A 60 -0.52 -16.03 14.00
CA THR A 60 -1.36 -16.36 12.86
C THR A 60 -2.04 -15.10 12.31
N ALA A 61 -2.61 -14.26 13.17
CA ALA A 61 -3.26 -13.01 12.77
C ALA A 61 -2.32 -12.05 12.01
N VAL A 62 -1.05 -11.95 12.43
CA VAL A 62 -0.04 -11.18 11.68
C VAL A 62 0.18 -11.78 10.29
N THR A 63 0.44 -13.09 10.21
CA THR A 63 0.73 -13.73 8.91
C THR A 63 -0.45 -13.74 7.95
N ASP A 64 -1.68 -13.88 8.44
CA ASP A 64 -2.90 -13.84 7.63
C ASP A 64 -3.13 -12.44 7.05
N ALA A 65 -2.86 -11.40 7.83
CA ALA A 65 -2.93 -10.02 7.36
C ALA A 65 -1.86 -9.75 6.27
N VAL A 66 -0.63 -10.22 6.45
CA VAL A 66 0.42 -10.10 5.42
C VAL A 66 0.09 -10.94 4.17
N ARG A 67 -0.51 -12.12 4.32
CA ARG A 67 -0.98 -12.91 3.18
C ARG A 67 -2.09 -12.19 2.42
N THR A 68 -3.03 -11.58 3.13
CA THR A 68 -4.11 -10.77 2.55
C THR A 68 -3.54 -9.59 1.78
N LEU A 69 -2.52 -8.91 2.32
CA LEU A 69 -1.80 -7.86 1.60
C LEU A 69 -1.20 -8.40 0.29
N GLY A 70 -0.55 -9.57 0.32
CA GLY A 70 0.00 -10.21 -0.87
C GLY A 70 -1.05 -10.45 -1.96
N LEU A 71 -2.25 -10.91 -1.59
CA LEU A 71 -3.37 -11.09 -2.52
C LEU A 71 -3.85 -9.75 -3.09
N GLN A 72 -3.97 -8.72 -2.26
CA GLN A 72 -4.38 -7.39 -2.70
C GLN A 72 -3.36 -6.74 -3.64
N VAL A 73 -2.06 -6.91 -3.38
CA VAL A 73 -0.99 -6.46 -4.30
C VAL A 73 -1.06 -7.23 -5.62
N GLN A 74 -1.38 -8.53 -5.58
CA GLN A 74 -1.56 -9.33 -6.79
C GLN A 74 -2.77 -8.85 -7.62
N ASP A 75 -3.86 -8.46 -6.98
CA ASP A 75 -5.02 -7.90 -7.67
C ASP A 75 -4.74 -6.49 -8.20
N ALA A 76 -4.02 -5.67 -7.44
CA ALA A 76 -3.54 -4.38 -7.90
C ALA A 76 -2.63 -4.53 -9.14
N LEU A 77 -1.73 -5.52 -9.17
CA LEU A 77 -0.88 -5.84 -10.32
C LEU A 77 -1.70 -6.11 -11.59
N LYS A 78 -2.81 -6.86 -11.48
CA LYS A 78 -3.70 -7.13 -12.61
C LYS A 78 -4.42 -5.87 -13.10
N ALA A 79 -4.67 -4.91 -12.22
CA ALA A 79 -5.36 -3.66 -12.52
C ALA A 79 -4.46 -2.56 -13.13
N ILE A 80 -3.14 -2.75 -13.16
CA ILE A 80 -2.22 -1.80 -13.80
C ILE A 80 -2.42 -1.83 -15.32
N PRO A 81 -2.64 -0.69 -15.99
CA PRO A 81 -2.77 -0.64 -17.43
C PRO A 81 -1.46 -1.02 -18.15
N ASP A 82 -1.58 -1.53 -19.38
CA ASP A 82 -0.42 -1.88 -20.23
C ASP A 82 0.13 -0.67 -21.02
N HIS A 83 -0.39 0.52 -20.73
CA HIS A 83 0.01 1.79 -21.33
C HIS A 83 0.31 2.85 -20.26
N VAL A 84 0.92 3.95 -20.67
CA VAL A 84 1.20 5.08 -19.78
C VAL A 84 -0.11 5.77 -19.40
N MET A 85 -0.35 5.88 -18.10
CA MET A 85 -1.52 6.53 -17.50
C MET A 85 -1.64 8.00 -17.92
N SER A 86 -2.83 8.56 -17.75
CA SER A 86 -3.03 10.00 -17.91
C SER A 86 -2.23 10.82 -16.89
N ASP A 87 -2.07 12.12 -17.15
CA ASP A 87 -1.42 13.04 -16.21
C ASP A 87 -2.17 13.12 -14.87
N THR A 88 -3.50 13.09 -14.89
CA THR A 88 -4.33 13.10 -13.68
C THR A 88 -4.08 11.86 -12.83
N ASP A 89 -4.02 10.69 -13.47
CA ASP A 89 -3.79 9.42 -12.79
C ASP A 89 -2.33 9.29 -12.31
N GLY A 90 -1.38 9.81 -13.08
CA GLY A 90 0.02 9.92 -12.66
C GLY A 90 0.21 10.81 -11.44
N LYS A 91 -0.53 11.92 -11.35
CA LYS A 91 -0.55 12.77 -10.14
C LYS A 91 -1.15 12.02 -8.95
N TRP A 92 -2.27 11.31 -9.13
CA TRP A 92 -2.86 10.49 -8.07
C TRP A 92 -1.86 9.45 -7.54
N ALA A 93 -1.15 8.75 -8.44
CA ALA A 93 -0.13 7.79 -8.06
C ALA A 93 0.97 8.46 -7.22
N CYS A 94 1.44 9.64 -7.67
CA CYS A 94 2.44 10.42 -6.94
C CYS A 94 1.97 10.82 -5.52
N ASP A 95 0.74 11.31 -5.40
CA ASP A 95 0.17 11.75 -4.13
C ASP A 95 0.01 10.56 -3.16
N THR A 96 -0.40 9.40 -3.68
CA THR A 96 -0.57 8.15 -2.90
C THR A 96 0.74 7.72 -2.23
N TYR A 97 1.89 7.91 -2.91
CA TYR A 97 3.20 7.49 -2.41
C TYR A 97 3.96 8.55 -1.61
N SER A 98 3.39 9.74 -1.42
CA SER A 98 4.03 10.85 -0.71
C SER A 98 4.25 10.60 0.79
N GLY A 99 3.58 9.61 1.39
CA GLY A 99 3.70 9.25 2.83
C GLY A 99 4.73 8.15 3.15
N GLY A 100 5.50 7.70 2.18
CA GLY A 100 6.17 6.39 2.21
C GLY A 100 7.32 6.15 3.20
N ASP A 101 7.69 7.11 4.05
CA ASP A 101 8.69 6.90 5.09
C ASP A 101 8.14 6.07 6.27
N ALA A 102 6.82 6.16 6.54
CA ALA A 102 6.17 5.36 7.57
C ALA A 102 6.18 3.86 7.24
N ASP A 103 5.91 3.50 5.98
CA ASP A 103 5.86 2.11 5.52
C ASP A 103 7.25 1.45 5.56
N ARG A 104 8.31 2.24 5.32
CA ARG A 104 9.70 1.77 5.46
C ARG A 104 10.03 1.41 6.90
N GLN A 105 9.66 2.26 7.86
CA GLN A 105 9.94 2.02 9.27
C GLN A 105 9.16 0.80 9.78
N PHE A 106 7.92 0.65 9.31
CA PHE A 106 7.08 -0.50 9.62
C PHE A 106 7.78 -1.83 9.27
N TRP A 107 8.31 -1.98 8.05
CA TRP A 107 8.99 -3.23 7.67
C TRP A 107 10.22 -3.53 8.53
N LYS A 108 10.96 -2.50 8.95
CA LYS A 108 12.11 -2.69 9.85
C LYS A 108 11.68 -3.19 11.23
N ASN A 109 10.52 -2.75 11.72
CA ASN A 109 9.98 -3.18 13.01
C ASN A 109 9.53 -4.66 13.00
N MET A 110 9.38 -5.28 11.82
CA MET A 110 9.10 -6.72 11.73
C MET A 110 10.34 -7.59 11.96
N ILE A 111 11.57 -7.06 11.75
CA ILE A 111 12.81 -7.84 11.87
C ILE A 111 13.05 -8.35 13.30
N PRO A 112 12.92 -7.52 14.37
CA PRO A 112 13.15 -7.97 15.74
C PRO A 112 12.19 -9.06 16.23
N LEU A 113 11.02 -9.21 15.60
CA LEU A 113 10.02 -10.21 16.01
C LEU A 113 10.36 -11.64 15.60
N LYS A 114 11.50 -11.87 14.92
CA LYS A 114 11.93 -13.23 14.51
C LYS A 114 11.93 -14.18 15.71
N ASP A 115 12.52 -13.75 16.82
CA ASP A 115 12.68 -14.56 18.02
C ASP A 115 11.32 -14.88 18.68
N ASP A 116 10.38 -13.93 18.63
CA ASP A 116 9.01 -14.13 19.11
C ASP A 116 8.27 -15.16 18.25
N PHE A 117 8.34 -15.03 16.91
CA PHE A 117 7.77 -16.01 15.99
C PHE A 117 8.41 -17.39 16.12
N GLN A 118 9.68 -17.44 16.49
CA GLN A 118 10.38 -18.68 16.75
C GLN A 118 9.93 -19.36 18.05
N THR A 119 9.66 -18.58 19.09
CA THR A 119 9.14 -19.09 20.37
C THR A 119 7.83 -19.88 20.18
N VAL A 120 7.04 -19.52 19.16
CA VAL A 120 5.80 -20.20 18.78
C VAL A 120 5.95 -21.13 17.57
N ASN A 121 7.18 -21.48 17.17
CA ASN A 121 7.53 -22.37 16.06
C ASN A 121 6.90 -21.98 14.70
N PHE A 122 6.78 -20.68 14.44
CA PHE A 122 6.04 -20.15 13.29
C PHE A 122 6.92 -19.48 12.22
N THR A 123 8.23 -19.41 12.44
CA THR A 123 9.20 -18.74 11.56
C THR A 123 9.15 -19.24 10.11
N SER A 124 8.91 -20.54 9.88
CA SER A 124 8.78 -21.12 8.54
C SER A 124 7.60 -20.55 7.76
N THR A 125 6.42 -20.45 8.40
CA THR A 125 5.22 -19.84 7.82
C THR A 125 5.46 -18.37 7.48
N VAL A 126 6.09 -17.63 8.39
CA VAL A 126 6.42 -16.22 8.19
C VAL A 126 7.37 -16.04 7.01
N CYS A 127 8.44 -16.85 6.95
CA CYS A 127 9.37 -16.89 5.82
C CYS A 127 8.62 -17.08 4.49
N GLN A 128 7.72 -18.06 4.41
CA GLN A 128 6.98 -18.34 3.18
C GLN A 128 6.08 -17.16 2.77
N VAL A 129 5.35 -16.58 3.72
CA VAL A 129 4.46 -15.43 3.46
C VAL A 129 5.25 -14.23 2.93
N PHE A 130 6.39 -13.90 3.56
CA PHE A 130 7.22 -12.77 3.11
C PHE A 130 7.91 -13.04 1.77
N ARG A 131 8.37 -14.27 1.51
CA ARG A 131 8.90 -14.63 0.17
C ARG A 131 7.85 -14.46 -0.92
N ASN A 132 6.62 -14.86 -0.67
CA ASN A 132 5.52 -14.68 -1.61
C ASN A 132 5.22 -13.20 -1.85
N LEU A 133 5.19 -12.39 -0.78
CA LEU A 133 5.00 -10.95 -0.91
C LEU A 133 6.09 -10.32 -1.77
N VAL A 134 7.38 -10.63 -1.51
CA VAL A 134 8.50 -10.14 -2.34
C VAL A 134 8.34 -10.56 -3.81
N ALA A 135 7.96 -11.82 -4.06
CA ALA A 135 7.79 -12.35 -5.42
C ALA A 135 6.69 -11.62 -6.21
N ILE A 136 5.65 -11.10 -5.54
CA ILE A 136 4.55 -10.36 -6.16
C ILE A 136 4.85 -8.86 -6.24
N SER A 137 5.54 -8.28 -5.25
CA SER A 137 5.87 -6.85 -5.25
C SER A 137 6.84 -6.46 -6.35
N VAL A 138 7.83 -7.30 -6.69
CA VAL A 138 8.79 -7.00 -7.77
C VAL A 138 8.11 -6.79 -9.15
N PRO A 139 7.25 -7.69 -9.64
CA PRO A 139 6.53 -7.46 -10.90
C PRO A 139 5.51 -6.32 -10.79
N PHE A 140 4.86 -6.13 -9.64
CA PHE A 140 3.99 -4.97 -9.38
C PHE A 140 4.73 -3.65 -9.60
N ASP A 141 5.84 -3.44 -8.88
CA ASP A 141 6.63 -2.20 -8.95
C ASP A 141 7.09 -1.91 -10.37
N ARG A 142 7.60 -2.95 -11.07
CA ARG A 142 8.08 -2.82 -12.44
C ARG A 142 6.96 -2.39 -13.38
N LYS A 143 5.79 -3.04 -13.31
CA LYS A 143 4.64 -2.73 -14.18
C LYS A 143 4.09 -1.35 -13.85
N PHE A 144 3.96 -1.02 -12.58
CA PHE A 144 3.42 0.27 -12.13
C PHE A 144 4.33 1.44 -12.56
N LEU A 145 5.65 1.33 -12.34
CA LEU A 145 6.61 2.35 -12.79
C LEU A 145 6.65 2.53 -14.30
N ALA A 146 6.36 1.47 -15.08
CA ALA A 146 6.24 1.57 -16.53
C ALA A 146 4.97 2.35 -16.94
N ALA A 147 3.86 2.15 -16.24
CA ALA A 147 2.59 2.84 -16.47
C ALA A 147 2.57 4.30 -15.98
N VAL A 148 3.44 4.69 -15.04
CA VAL A 148 3.50 6.08 -14.54
C VAL A 148 4.14 7.03 -15.56
N PRO A 149 3.53 8.21 -15.83
CA PRO A 149 4.14 9.23 -16.68
C PRO A 149 5.50 9.69 -16.15
N ALA A 150 6.46 9.93 -17.06
CA ALA A 150 7.86 10.24 -16.70
C ALA A 150 8.00 11.36 -15.66
N LYS A 151 7.20 12.43 -15.76
CA LYS A 151 7.23 13.57 -14.83
C LYS A 151 6.85 13.22 -13.39
N TYR A 152 6.16 12.11 -13.15
CA TYR A 152 5.80 11.63 -11.81
C TYR A 152 6.68 10.47 -11.34
N LYS A 153 7.53 9.86 -12.18
CA LYS A 153 8.34 8.70 -11.74
C LYS A 153 9.24 9.02 -10.54
N VAL A 154 9.84 10.20 -10.55
CA VAL A 154 10.78 10.64 -9.50
C VAL A 154 10.13 10.64 -8.09
N CYS A 155 8.85 10.97 -7.96
CA CYS A 155 8.21 10.95 -6.64
C CYS A 155 7.94 9.53 -6.13
N ILE A 156 7.88 8.55 -7.02
CA ILE A 156 7.52 7.16 -6.67
C ILE A 156 8.75 6.25 -6.58
N GLU A 157 9.78 6.49 -7.41
CA GLU A 157 11.02 5.69 -7.43
C GLU A 157 11.73 5.63 -6.07
N LYS A 158 11.73 6.75 -5.33
CA LYS A 158 12.32 6.81 -3.98
C LYS A 158 11.63 5.84 -3.01
N TYR A 159 10.33 5.63 -3.17
CA TYR A 159 9.54 4.74 -2.33
C TYR A 159 9.77 3.28 -2.71
N TYR A 160 9.56 2.91 -3.98
CA TYR A 160 9.58 1.52 -4.44
C TYR A 160 10.90 0.79 -4.18
N HIS A 161 12.01 1.42 -4.57
CA HIS A 161 13.33 0.82 -4.36
C HIS A 161 13.64 0.56 -2.90
N THR A 162 13.01 1.29 -1.98
CA THR A 162 13.24 1.06 -0.57
C THR A 162 12.24 0.10 0.05
N ALA A 163 10.94 0.22 -0.23
CA ALA A 163 9.94 -0.64 0.37
C ALA A 163 10.19 -2.12 0.07
N VAL A 164 10.36 -2.48 -1.22
CA VAL A 164 10.66 -3.87 -1.62
C VAL A 164 11.99 -4.37 -1.05
N LYS A 165 12.98 -3.48 -0.93
CA LYS A 165 14.26 -3.82 -0.30
C LYS A 165 14.08 -4.14 1.18
N GLU A 166 13.27 -3.38 1.92
CA GLU A 166 13.00 -3.67 3.33
C GLU A 166 12.17 -4.95 3.49
N VAL A 167 11.14 -5.19 2.66
CA VAL A 167 10.40 -6.48 2.68
C VAL A 167 11.33 -7.65 2.37
N GLY A 168 12.26 -7.48 1.42
CA GLY A 168 13.28 -8.47 1.09
C GLY A 168 14.21 -8.79 2.25
N LYS A 169 14.59 -7.78 3.05
CA LYS A 169 15.36 -7.99 4.28
C LYS A 169 14.56 -8.76 5.33
N VAL A 170 13.29 -8.41 5.53
CA VAL A 170 12.40 -9.16 6.42
C VAL A 170 12.37 -10.63 5.98
N ALA A 171 12.06 -10.90 4.71
CA ALA A 171 12.07 -12.26 4.18
C ALA A 171 13.41 -12.98 4.45
N ALA A 172 14.54 -12.34 4.16
CA ALA A 172 15.87 -12.92 4.40
C ALA A 172 16.10 -13.25 5.89
N THR A 173 15.71 -12.36 6.80
CA THR A 173 15.83 -12.58 8.25
C THR A 173 15.03 -13.81 8.69
N TYR A 174 13.76 -13.92 8.31
CA TYR A 174 12.90 -15.04 8.72
C TYR A 174 13.25 -16.35 8.03
N CYS A 175 13.83 -16.29 6.82
CA CYS A 175 14.19 -17.47 6.05
C CYS A 175 15.61 -17.98 6.31
N SER A 176 16.45 -17.23 7.02
CA SER A 176 17.75 -17.74 7.43
C SER A 176 17.56 -18.80 8.50
N GLU A 177 18.26 -19.93 8.35
CA GLU A 177 18.49 -20.84 9.46
C GLU A 177 19.18 -20.07 10.59
N GLU A 178 18.94 -20.49 11.83
CA GLU A 178 19.70 -20.02 13.00
C GLU A 178 21.06 -20.68 13.07
#